data_AF-I3SJJ8-F1
#
_entry.id   AF-I3SJJ8-F1
#
_cell.length_a   1.000
_cell.length_b   1.000
_cell.length_c   1.000
_cell.angle_alpha   90.00
_cell.angle_beta   90.00
_cell.angle_gamma   90.00
#
_symmetry.space_group_name_H-M   'P 1'
#
loop_
_entity.id
_entity.type
_entity.pdbx_description
1 polymer ?
#
loop_
_entity_poly.entity_id
_entity_poly.type
_entity_poly.pdbx_seq_one_letter_code
_entity_poly.pdbx_strand_id
1 'polypeptide(L)'
;MRMKILLFLVATILATCHGSSDHGVSFNVFPLRMKTGSGGHYIPDVSCASWTLGVEAHNIINWKTIPEECEGYVGNYMIGQQYRSDSKTVCKQAYFYARSLNLPRDGKNIWVFDIDETSLSNLPYYAEHGFGLELYNDTAFNLWVDRAAAPVLPESLKLYNKLLSLGIKIAFLTGRPLSQKDNTAKNLKLAGFYTWEKLILKEPSTYSGKTAVTYKSAERKKLEEEGYRIIGNIGDQWSDILGTTTGNRTFKLPDPMYYIS
;
A
#
# COMPACT_ATOMS: atom_id res chain seq x y z
N MET A 1 -28.97 -44.73 66.82
CA MET A 1 -29.73 -43.57 67.33
C MET A 1 -28.81 -42.37 67.44
N ARG A 2 -28.90 -41.41 66.51
CA ARG A 2 -28.63 -39.97 66.75
C ARG A 2 -29.13 -39.18 65.54
N MET A 3 -30.31 -38.64 65.75
CA MET A 3 -31.06 -37.72 64.91
C MET A 3 -30.27 -36.41 64.74
N LYS A 4 -30.14 -35.90 63.52
CA LYS A 4 -29.77 -34.51 63.29
C LYS A 4 -30.74 -33.86 62.31
N ILE A 5 -31.39 -32.85 62.86
CA ILE A 5 -32.44 -31.98 62.37
C ILE A 5 -31.98 -31.27 61.08
N LEU A 6 -32.84 -31.29 60.07
CA LEU A 6 -32.67 -30.54 58.83
C LEU A 6 -33.17 -29.11 59.06
N LEU A 7 -32.27 -28.13 59.12
CA LEU A 7 -32.65 -26.71 59.11
C LEU A 7 -32.80 -26.24 57.65
N PHE A 8 -34.02 -25.85 57.27
CA PHE A 8 -34.29 -25.12 56.04
C PHE A 8 -34.02 -23.63 56.26
N LEU A 9 -32.97 -23.10 55.62
CA LEU A 9 -32.70 -21.66 55.51
C LEU A 9 -33.35 -21.15 54.22
N VAL A 10 -34.41 -20.36 54.37
CA VAL A 10 -35.02 -19.61 53.26
C VAL A 10 -34.16 -18.36 53.04
N ALA A 11 -33.39 -18.33 51.96
CA ALA A 11 -32.64 -17.15 51.54
C ALA A 11 -33.56 -16.21 50.75
N THR A 12 -33.94 -15.08 51.34
CA THR A 12 -34.58 -13.96 50.66
C THR A 12 -33.55 -13.25 49.78
N ILE A 13 -33.71 -13.32 48.46
CA ILE A 13 -32.90 -12.56 47.50
C ILE A 13 -33.38 -11.11 47.50
N LEU A 14 -32.64 -10.22 48.16
CA LEU A 14 -32.74 -8.78 47.98
C LEU A 14 -32.11 -8.43 46.62
N ALA A 15 -32.95 -8.07 45.65
CA ALA A 15 -32.49 -7.49 44.38
C ALA A 15 -31.93 -6.08 44.64
N THR A 16 -30.63 -5.97 44.88
CA THR A 16 -29.93 -4.69 44.88
C THR A 16 -29.70 -4.25 43.44
N CYS A 17 -30.50 -3.29 42.97
CA CYS A 17 -30.22 -2.52 41.76
C CYS A 17 -28.90 -1.79 41.93
N HIS A 18 -27.81 -2.36 41.41
CA HIS A 18 -26.55 -1.62 41.26
C HIS A 18 -26.71 -0.68 40.07
N GLY A 19 -27.11 0.55 40.35
CA GLY A 19 -26.80 1.66 39.45
C GLY A 19 -25.29 1.79 39.41
N SER A 20 -24.65 1.21 38.39
CA SER A 20 -23.23 1.43 38.11
C SER A 20 -23.07 2.83 37.54
N SER A 21 -23.19 3.84 38.39
CA SER A 21 -22.62 5.16 38.17
C SER A 21 -21.11 5.06 38.35
N ASP A 22 -20.42 4.50 37.35
CA ASP A 22 -19.00 4.80 37.12
C ASP A 22 -18.59 4.44 35.68
N HIS A 23 -19.04 5.26 34.72
CA HIS A 23 -18.33 5.44 33.46
C HIS A 23 -17.48 6.71 33.53
N GLY A 24 -16.75 6.88 34.63
CA GLY A 24 -15.57 7.71 34.68
C GLY A 24 -14.41 7.00 34.02
N VAL A 25 -14.45 6.83 32.68
CA VAL A 25 -13.21 6.59 31.95
C VAL A 25 -12.39 7.86 32.16
N SER A 26 -11.45 7.79 33.10
CA SER A 26 -10.35 8.73 33.21
C SER A 26 -9.59 8.64 31.88
N PHE A 27 -10.00 9.45 30.91
CA PHE A 27 -9.09 9.88 29.87
C PHE A 27 -8.06 10.73 30.63
N ASN A 28 -6.97 10.10 31.06
CA ASN A 28 -5.73 10.84 31.20
C ASN A 28 -5.46 11.40 29.80
N VAL A 29 -5.97 12.60 29.55
CA VAL A 29 -5.56 13.46 28.46
C VAL A 29 -4.10 13.67 28.75
N PHE A 30 -3.24 12.78 28.25
CA PHE A 30 -1.84 13.09 28.11
C PHE A 30 -1.85 14.33 27.24
N PRO A 31 -1.55 15.54 27.80
CA PRO A 31 -1.38 16.68 26.93
C PRO A 31 -0.34 16.24 25.90
N LEU A 32 -0.46 16.72 24.66
CA LEU A 32 0.51 16.54 23.57
C LEU A 32 1.86 17.22 23.92
N ARG A 33 2.37 16.95 25.13
CA ARG A 33 3.64 17.41 25.67
C ARG A 33 4.69 16.55 25.02
N MET A 34 5.66 17.21 24.41
CA MET A 34 6.89 16.56 24.00
C MET A 34 7.48 15.83 25.21
N LYS A 35 7.92 14.57 25.01
CA LYS A 35 8.71 13.84 26.00
C LYS A 35 10.10 14.49 26.09
N THR A 36 10.22 15.67 26.68
CA THR A 36 11.52 16.15 27.14
C THR A 36 11.79 15.45 28.46
N GLY A 37 12.75 14.52 28.48
CA GLY A 37 13.28 13.99 29.74
C GLY A 37 13.78 15.14 30.61
N SER A 38 13.74 14.98 31.94
CA SER A 38 14.06 16.02 32.92
C SER A 38 15.48 16.61 32.83
N GLY A 39 16.32 16.13 31.90
CA GLY A 39 17.67 16.63 31.61
C GLY A 39 17.86 17.27 30.23
N GLY A 40 16.81 17.53 29.44
CA GLY A 40 16.96 18.21 28.14
C GLY A 40 17.70 17.40 27.05
N HIS A 41 17.95 16.11 27.28
CA HIS A 41 18.50 15.22 26.26
C HIS A 41 17.38 14.65 25.39
N TYR A 42 17.58 14.68 24.07
CA TYR A 42 16.72 14.03 23.08
C TYR A 42 16.84 12.51 23.28
N ILE A 43 15.73 11.83 23.55
CA ILE A 43 15.68 10.36 23.55
C ILE A 43 15.55 9.96 22.07
N PRO A 44 16.53 9.26 21.47
CA PRO A 44 16.39 8.73 20.13
C PRO A 44 15.48 7.49 20.19
N ASP A 45 14.17 7.72 20.29
CA ASP A 45 13.17 6.68 20.06
C ASP A 45 12.57 6.91 18.68
N VAL A 46 13.09 6.23 17.64
CA VAL A 46 12.36 6.11 16.38
C VAL A 46 11.31 5.04 16.57
N SER A 47 10.06 5.46 16.76
CA SER A 47 8.93 4.56 16.59
C SER A 47 8.85 4.15 15.13
N CYS A 48 9.16 2.90 14.78
CA CYS A 48 9.10 2.40 13.41
C CYS A 48 7.73 2.61 12.77
N ALA A 49 6.65 2.55 13.55
CA ALA A 49 5.31 2.92 13.09
C ALA A 49 5.19 4.40 12.68
N SER A 50 5.82 5.30 13.44
CA SER A 50 5.87 6.73 13.12
C SER A 50 6.76 7.01 11.92
N TRP A 51 7.87 6.29 11.77
CA TRP A 51 8.71 6.35 10.57
C TRP A 51 7.94 5.87 9.33
N THR A 52 7.27 4.71 9.41
CA THR A 52 6.42 4.20 8.33
C THR A 52 5.31 5.18 7.97
N LEU A 53 4.63 5.76 8.95
CA LEU A 53 3.65 6.83 8.68
C LEU A 53 4.30 8.04 8.00
N GLY A 54 5.51 8.41 8.40
CA GLY A 54 6.28 9.51 7.82
C GLY A 54 6.62 9.28 6.35
N VAL A 55 7.06 8.08 5.97
CA VAL A 55 7.34 7.74 4.55
C VAL A 55 6.04 7.68 3.75
N GLU A 56 5.00 7.04 4.27
CA GLU A 56 3.71 6.90 3.59
C GLU A 56 3.02 8.24 3.37
N ALA A 57 3.13 9.16 4.33
CA ALA A 57 2.58 10.50 4.24
C ALA A 57 3.46 11.50 3.46
N HIS A 58 4.53 11.04 2.81
CA HIS A 58 5.48 11.88 2.06
C HIS A 58 6.21 12.93 2.91
N ASN A 59 6.35 12.71 4.21
CA ASN A 59 7.09 13.61 5.11
C ASN A 59 8.58 13.21 5.21
N ILE A 60 8.89 11.93 5.03
CA ILE A 60 10.25 11.38 4.97
C ILE A 60 10.49 10.95 3.52
N ILE A 61 11.38 11.66 2.83
CA ILE A 61 11.63 11.49 1.39
C ILE A 61 13.12 11.24 1.11
N ASN A 62 13.43 10.65 -0.03
CA ASN A 62 14.80 10.40 -0.51
C ASN A 62 15.66 9.55 0.44
N TRP A 63 15.03 8.72 1.29
CA TRP A 63 15.71 7.73 2.09
C TRP A 63 16.27 6.60 1.21
N LYS A 64 17.28 5.88 1.72
CA LYS A 64 18.02 4.87 0.95
C LYS A 64 17.76 3.45 1.41
N THR A 65 17.63 3.28 2.71
CA THR A 65 17.30 2.04 3.39
C THR A 65 16.37 2.36 4.56
N ILE A 66 15.65 1.36 5.04
CA ILE A 66 14.90 1.49 6.29
C ILE A 66 15.88 1.68 7.47
N PRO A 67 15.46 2.28 8.60
CA PRO A 67 16.26 2.26 9.84
C PRO A 67 16.56 0.82 10.25
N GLU A 68 17.78 0.55 10.70
CA GLU A 68 18.24 -0.80 11.06
C GLU A 68 17.34 -1.44 12.13
N GLU A 69 16.94 -0.65 13.13
CA GLU A 69 16.04 -1.07 14.19
C GLU A 69 14.62 -1.42 13.70
N CYS A 70 14.27 -1.04 12.47
CA CYS A 70 12.93 -1.22 11.89
C CYS A 70 12.80 -2.42 10.96
N GLU A 71 13.85 -3.19 10.69
CA GLU A 71 13.78 -4.40 9.84
C GLU A 71 12.65 -5.35 10.30
N GLY A 72 12.66 -5.73 11.58
CA GLY A 72 11.65 -6.62 12.14
C GLY A 72 10.23 -6.02 12.08
N TYR A 73 10.10 -4.70 12.24
CA TYR A 73 8.81 -4.03 12.14
C TYR A 73 8.27 -4.05 10.71
N VAL A 74 9.10 -3.66 9.73
CA VAL A 74 8.75 -3.61 8.30
C VAL A 74 8.43 -5.00 7.78
N GLY A 75 9.27 -6.00 8.09
CA GLY A 75 9.00 -7.39 7.73
C GLY A 75 7.67 -7.90 8.27
N ASN A 76 7.40 -7.69 9.56
CA ASN A 76 6.12 -8.07 10.19
C ASN A 76 4.92 -7.34 9.58
N TYR A 77 5.06 -6.07 9.21
CA TYR A 77 4.02 -5.32 8.51
C TYR A 77 3.70 -5.95 7.16
N MET A 78 4.73 -6.15 6.31
CA MET A 78 4.58 -6.64 4.94
C MET A 78 4.02 -8.06 4.85
N ILE A 79 4.45 -8.97 5.73
CA ILE A 79 3.92 -10.34 5.78
C ILE A 79 2.60 -10.44 6.57
N GLY A 80 2.24 -9.40 7.31
CA GLY A 80 1.18 -9.37 8.29
C GLY A 80 -0.21 -9.01 7.76
N GLN A 81 -1.19 -9.00 8.66
CA GLN A 81 -2.57 -8.64 8.33
C GLN A 81 -2.75 -7.14 8.08
N GLN A 82 -1.88 -6.30 8.65
CA GLN A 82 -2.00 -4.85 8.53
C GLN A 82 -1.79 -4.39 7.08
N TYR A 83 -0.70 -4.82 6.41
CA TYR A 83 -0.48 -4.53 4.99
C TYR A 83 -1.69 -4.92 4.13
N ARG A 84 -2.22 -6.14 4.34
CA ARG A 84 -3.42 -6.62 3.62
C ARG A 84 -4.65 -5.73 3.87
N SER A 85 -4.85 -5.29 5.11
CA SER A 85 -5.96 -4.42 5.49
C SER A 85 -5.83 -3.02 4.87
N ASP A 86 -4.61 -2.48 4.83
CA ASP A 86 -4.30 -1.18 4.26
C ASP A 86 -4.48 -1.20 2.74
N SER A 87 -3.89 -2.18 2.04
CA SER A 87 -4.10 -2.37 0.59
C SER A 87 -5.59 -2.54 0.25
N LYS A 88 -6.33 -3.33 1.05
CA LYS A 88 -7.77 -3.51 0.87
C LYS A 88 -8.52 -2.19 1.01
N THR A 89 -8.14 -1.34 1.97
CA THR A 89 -8.77 -0.04 2.20
C THR A 89 -8.55 0.86 0.99
N VAL A 90 -7.33 0.98 0.50
CA VAL A 90 -6.97 1.78 -0.68
C VAL A 90 -7.75 1.30 -1.92
N CYS A 91 -7.66 0.01 -2.24
CA CYS A 91 -8.35 -0.57 -3.40
C CYS A 91 -9.88 -0.47 -3.30
N LYS A 92 -10.46 -0.56 -2.09
CA LYS A 92 -11.89 -0.37 -1.88
C LYS A 92 -12.31 1.07 -2.14
N GLN A 93 -11.53 2.06 -1.67
CA GLN A 93 -11.81 3.47 -1.94
C GLN A 93 -11.67 3.81 -3.43
N ALA A 94 -10.66 3.24 -4.10
CA ALA A 94 -10.50 3.34 -5.55
C ALA A 94 -11.73 2.83 -6.31
N TYR A 95 -12.22 1.64 -5.94
CA TYR A 95 -13.42 1.08 -6.56
C TYR A 95 -14.68 1.92 -6.29
N PHE A 96 -14.90 2.38 -5.06
CA PHE A 96 -16.07 3.20 -4.74
C PHE A 96 -16.08 4.52 -5.47
N TYR A 97 -14.91 5.15 -5.59
CA TYR A 97 -14.74 6.31 -6.44
C TYR A 97 -15.11 6.00 -7.89
N ALA A 98 -14.50 4.97 -8.50
CA ALA A 98 -14.76 4.59 -9.88
C ALA A 98 -16.25 4.34 -10.16
N ARG A 99 -16.91 3.62 -9.24
CA ARG A 99 -18.34 3.28 -9.34
C ARG A 99 -19.26 4.49 -9.21
N SER A 100 -18.85 5.53 -8.49
CA SER A 100 -19.67 6.75 -8.29
C SER A 100 -19.69 7.67 -9.51
N LEU A 101 -18.81 7.46 -10.49
CA LEU A 101 -18.68 8.34 -11.65
C LEU A 101 -19.69 7.98 -12.74
N ASN A 102 -20.32 9.00 -13.32
CA ASN A 102 -21.10 8.86 -14.54
C ASN A 102 -20.18 8.99 -15.77
N LEU A 103 -19.51 7.90 -16.14
CA LEU A 103 -18.51 7.91 -17.21
C LEU A 103 -19.14 7.73 -18.60
N PRO A 104 -18.67 8.48 -19.63
CA PRO A 104 -19.08 8.23 -21.02
C PRO A 104 -18.72 6.81 -21.47
N ARG A 105 -19.59 6.16 -22.25
CA ARG A 105 -19.36 4.81 -22.80
C ARG A 105 -18.73 4.85 -24.21
N ASP A 106 -17.74 5.71 -24.40
CA ASP A 106 -17.02 5.92 -25.66
C ASP A 106 -15.69 5.13 -25.74
N GLY A 107 -15.40 4.30 -24.74
CA GLY A 107 -14.18 3.48 -24.67
C GLY A 107 -12.90 4.26 -24.35
N LYS A 108 -13.00 5.53 -23.91
CA LYS A 108 -11.83 6.39 -23.64
C LYS A 108 -11.48 6.55 -22.16
N ASN A 109 -12.20 5.91 -21.24
CA ASN A 109 -11.86 5.95 -19.81
C ASN A 109 -10.76 4.93 -19.52
N ILE A 110 -9.64 5.38 -18.95
CA ILE A 110 -8.51 4.52 -18.59
C ILE A 110 -8.13 4.69 -17.12
N TRP A 111 -7.67 3.60 -16.52
CA TRP A 111 -7.06 3.56 -15.20
C TRP A 111 -5.60 3.13 -15.33
N VAL A 112 -4.71 3.88 -14.68
CA VAL A 112 -3.27 3.58 -14.68
C VAL A 112 -2.91 2.80 -13.42
N PHE A 113 -2.20 1.69 -13.59
CA PHE A 113 -1.62 0.89 -12.53
C PHE A 113 -0.09 0.91 -12.65
N ASP A 114 0.60 1.11 -11.54
CA ASP A 114 1.98 0.62 -11.42
C ASP A 114 2.02 -0.92 -11.31
N ILE A 115 3.20 -1.52 -11.46
CA ILE A 115 3.42 -2.97 -11.39
C ILE A 115 4.07 -3.40 -10.07
N ASP A 116 5.23 -2.88 -9.72
CA ASP A 116 6.05 -3.40 -8.62
C ASP A 116 5.49 -2.89 -7.28
N GLU A 117 5.23 -3.76 -6.31
CA GLU A 117 4.51 -3.47 -5.05
C GLU A 117 3.09 -2.85 -5.22
N THR A 118 2.61 -2.73 -6.46
CA THR A 118 1.24 -2.30 -6.79
C THR A 118 0.39 -3.44 -7.34
N SER A 119 0.87 -4.15 -8.37
CA SER A 119 0.15 -5.24 -9.03
C SER A 119 0.79 -6.61 -8.77
N LEU A 120 2.12 -6.64 -8.78
CA LEU A 120 2.97 -7.78 -8.47
C LEU A 120 3.80 -7.43 -7.23
N SER A 121 3.99 -8.39 -6.33
CA SER A 121 4.84 -8.18 -5.16
C SER A 121 6.22 -8.80 -5.35
N ASN A 122 7.26 -8.01 -5.14
CA ASN A 122 8.64 -8.45 -5.05
C ASN A 122 9.04 -8.78 -3.61
N LEU A 123 8.08 -8.88 -2.69
CA LEU A 123 8.31 -9.27 -1.29
C LEU A 123 9.16 -10.54 -1.13
N PRO A 124 9.05 -11.60 -1.97
CA PRO A 124 9.97 -12.73 -1.85
C PRO A 124 11.45 -12.35 -2.04
N TYR A 125 11.75 -11.41 -2.94
CA TYR A 125 13.10 -10.87 -3.08
C TYR A 125 13.49 -10.06 -1.83
N TYR A 126 12.65 -9.11 -1.41
CA TYR A 126 12.97 -8.24 -0.28
C TYR A 126 13.06 -8.99 1.06
N ALA A 127 12.34 -10.10 1.24
CA ALA A 127 12.45 -10.94 2.43
C ALA A 127 13.83 -11.60 2.58
N GLU A 128 14.55 -11.81 1.47
CA GLU A 128 15.94 -12.30 1.46
C GLU A 128 16.98 -11.16 1.58
N HIS A 129 16.54 -9.90 1.54
CA HIS A 129 17.40 -8.69 1.53
C HIS A 129 16.99 -7.68 2.62
N GLY A 130 16.61 -8.19 3.80
CA GLY A 130 16.31 -7.38 4.99
C GLY A 130 15.13 -6.42 4.86
N PHE A 131 14.14 -6.72 4.01
CA PHE A 131 12.93 -5.92 3.78
C PHE A 131 13.17 -4.43 3.46
N GLY A 132 14.30 -4.11 2.82
CA GLY A 132 14.71 -2.73 2.52
C GLY A 132 15.86 -2.19 3.38
N LEU A 133 16.44 -3.03 4.25
CA LEU A 133 17.65 -2.69 5.00
C LEU A 133 18.90 -2.69 4.11
N GLU A 134 18.95 -3.60 3.13
CA GLU A 134 20.07 -3.67 2.20
C GLU A 134 19.96 -2.61 1.09
N LEU A 135 21.11 -2.10 0.65
CA LEU A 135 21.16 -1.18 -0.48
C LEU A 135 20.68 -1.89 -1.75
N TYR A 136 19.89 -1.18 -2.55
CA TYR A 136 19.35 -1.69 -3.80
C TYR A 136 20.46 -2.12 -4.77
N ASN A 137 20.38 -3.38 -5.20
CA ASN A 137 21.24 -3.97 -6.22
C ASN A 137 20.43 -4.22 -7.49
N ASP A 138 20.65 -3.38 -8.50
CA ASP A 138 19.92 -3.42 -9.77
C ASP A 138 20.13 -4.74 -10.53
N THR A 139 21.34 -5.28 -10.49
CA THR A 139 21.69 -6.53 -11.18
C THR A 139 20.95 -7.71 -10.55
N ALA A 140 20.96 -7.82 -9.22
CA ALA A 140 20.26 -8.88 -8.50
C ALA A 140 18.73 -8.77 -8.68
N PHE A 141 18.18 -7.56 -8.58
CA PHE A 141 16.76 -7.34 -8.76
C PHE A 141 16.29 -7.63 -10.20
N ASN A 142 17.09 -7.26 -11.21
CA ASN A 142 16.77 -7.58 -12.60
C ASN A 142 16.73 -9.09 -12.84
N LEU A 143 17.66 -9.85 -12.26
CA LEU A 143 17.64 -11.32 -12.31
C LEU A 143 16.41 -11.91 -11.61
N TRP A 144 15.90 -11.27 -10.55
CA TRP A 144 14.64 -11.65 -9.92
C TRP A 144 13.44 -11.41 -10.86
N VAL A 145 13.34 -10.22 -11.45
CA VAL A 145 12.26 -9.86 -12.38
C VAL A 145 12.23 -10.80 -13.60
N ASP A 146 13.38 -11.20 -14.12
CA ASP A 146 13.47 -12.10 -15.27
C ASP A 146 12.96 -13.52 -14.99
N ARG A 147 12.84 -13.92 -13.72
CA ARG A 147 12.18 -15.20 -13.35
C ARG A 147 10.68 -15.17 -13.64
N ALA A 148 10.07 -14.00 -13.77
CA ALA A 148 8.64 -13.80 -13.99
C ALA A 148 7.77 -14.57 -12.96
N ALA A 149 8.22 -14.57 -11.70
CA ALA A 149 7.65 -15.35 -10.60
C ALA A 149 7.11 -14.49 -9.44
N ALA A 150 7.02 -13.17 -9.63
CA ALA A 150 6.49 -12.28 -8.60
C ALA A 150 5.00 -12.59 -8.34
N PRO A 151 4.58 -12.88 -7.10
CA PRO A 151 3.20 -13.16 -6.77
C PRO A 151 2.28 -11.96 -6.99
N VAL A 152 0.99 -12.21 -7.15
CA VAL A 152 -0.03 -11.17 -7.28
C VAL A 152 -0.28 -10.45 -5.96
N LEU A 153 -0.54 -9.14 -6.02
CA LEU A 153 -1.18 -8.41 -4.93
C LEU A 153 -2.70 -8.55 -5.03
N PRO A 154 -3.36 -9.30 -4.11
CA PRO A 154 -4.71 -9.78 -4.33
C PRO A 154 -5.78 -8.66 -4.32
N GLU A 155 -5.58 -7.60 -3.53
CA GLU A 155 -6.53 -6.48 -3.47
C GLU A 155 -6.46 -5.63 -4.75
N SER A 156 -5.27 -5.49 -5.36
CA SER A 156 -5.09 -4.85 -6.66
C SER A 156 -5.71 -5.66 -7.80
N LEU A 157 -5.57 -6.98 -7.79
CA LEU A 157 -6.27 -7.85 -8.76
C LEU A 157 -7.80 -7.75 -8.63
N LYS A 158 -8.33 -7.67 -7.41
CA LYS A 158 -9.77 -7.43 -7.19
C LYS A 158 -10.20 -6.08 -7.75
N LEU A 159 -9.42 -5.01 -7.54
CA LEU A 159 -9.71 -3.69 -8.10
C LEU A 159 -9.69 -3.73 -9.62
N TYR A 160 -8.65 -4.30 -10.23
CA TYR A 160 -8.51 -4.48 -11.67
C TYR A 160 -9.77 -5.13 -12.29
N ASN A 161 -10.20 -6.29 -11.77
CA ASN A 161 -11.38 -7.00 -12.28
C ASN A 161 -12.65 -6.15 -12.16
N LYS A 162 -12.79 -5.40 -11.05
CA LYS A 162 -13.93 -4.49 -10.85
C LYS A 162 -13.91 -3.32 -11.82
N LEU A 163 -12.74 -2.74 -12.12
CA LEU A 163 -12.63 -1.64 -13.09
C LEU A 163 -12.98 -2.11 -14.50
N LEU A 164 -12.50 -3.30 -14.89
CA LEU A 164 -12.90 -3.93 -16.15
C LEU A 164 -14.42 -4.12 -16.24
N SER A 165 -15.07 -4.55 -15.15
CA SER A 165 -16.54 -4.71 -15.10
C SER A 165 -17.31 -3.39 -15.26
N LEU A 166 -16.65 -2.25 -15.00
CA LEU A 166 -17.20 -0.91 -15.23
C LEU A 166 -16.91 -0.40 -16.65
N GLY A 167 -16.26 -1.20 -17.51
CA GLY A 167 -15.84 -0.78 -18.86
C GLY A 167 -14.66 0.18 -18.86
N ILE A 168 -13.92 0.29 -17.76
CA ILE A 168 -12.71 1.11 -17.67
C ILE A 168 -11.54 0.31 -18.22
N LYS A 169 -10.81 0.89 -19.17
CA LYS A 169 -9.59 0.31 -19.74
C LYS A 169 -8.44 0.39 -18.73
N ILE A 170 -7.45 -0.49 -18.87
CA ILE A 170 -6.30 -0.55 -17.96
C ILE A 170 -5.03 -0.25 -18.74
N ALA A 171 -4.19 0.66 -18.22
CA ALA A 171 -2.80 0.81 -18.63
C ALA A 171 -1.90 0.42 -17.46
N PHE A 172 -0.93 -0.46 -17.71
CA PHE A 172 0.18 -0.68 -16.78
C PHE A 172 1.35 0.24 -17.17
N LEU A 173 1.92 0.93 -16.19
CA LEU A 173 3.04 1.86 -16.35
C LEU A 173 4.09 1.60 -15.27
N THR A 174 5.20 0.95 -15.64
CA THR A 174 6.24 0.49 -14.70
C THR A 174 7.59 1.15 -14.95
N GLY A 175 8.42 1.22 -13.91
CA GLY A 175 9.83 1.60 -14.01
C GLY A 175 10.74 0.53 -14.64
N ARG A 176 10.26 -0.71 -14.83
CA ARG A 176 11.04 -1.79 -15.45
C ARG A 176 11.50 -1.40 -16.87
N PRO A 177 12.74 -1.73 -17.28
CA PRO A 177 13.26 -1.43 -18.61
C PRO A 177 12.53 -2.21 -19.71
N LEU A 178 12.48 -1.63 -20.92
CA LEU A 178 11.82 -2.23 -22.08
C LEU A 178 12.32 -3.67 -22.41
N SER A 179 13.57 -3.99 -22.09
CA SER A 179 14.13 -5.35 -22.25
C SER A 179 13.37 -6.42 -21.45
N GLN A 180 12.66 -6.05 -20.39
CA GLN A 180 11.88 -6.95 -19.53
C GLN A 180 10.40 -7.03 -19.92
N LYS A 181 10.01 -6.50 -21.08
CA LYS A 181 8.59 -6.42 -21.50
C LYS A 181 7.91 -7.78 -21.52
N ASP A 182 8.54 -8.77 -22.13
CA ASP A 182 7.93 -10.09 -22.29
C ASP A 182 7.83 -10.86 -20.97
N ASN A 183 8.89 -10.80 -20.14
CA ASN A 183 8.88 -11.38 -18.80
C ASN A 183 7.83 -10.72 -17.90
N THR A 184 7.69 -9.39 -17.97
CA THR A 184 6.67 -8.63 -17.24
C THR A 184 5.27 -9.00 -17.69
N ALA A 185 5.01 -9.06 -19.00
CA ALA A 185 3.72 -9.47 -19.54
C ALA A 185 3.36 -10.92 -19.17
N LYS A 186 4.34 -11.82 -19.18
CA LYS A 186 4.19 -13.22 -18.74
C LYS A 186 3.81 -13.26 -17.25
N ASN A 187 4.52 -12.54 -16.40
CA ASN A 187 4.26 -12.53 -14.96
C ASN A 187 2.88 -11.96 -14.64
N LEU A 188 2.46 -10.87 -15.28
CA LEU A 188 1.12 -10.29 -15.13
C LEU A 188 0.02 -11.32 -15.47
N LYS A 189 0.17 -12.06 -16.57
CA LYS A 189 -0.78 -13.12 -16.95
C LYS A 189 -0.81 -14.27 -15.95
N LEU A 190 0.34 -14.71 -15.45
CA LEU A 190 0.43 -15.74 -14.41
C LEU A 190 -0.23 -15.27 -13.10
N ALA A 191 -0.14 -13.98 -12.80
CA ALA A 191 -0.77 -13.33 -11.64
C ALA A 191 -2.29 -13.10 -11.82
N GLY A 192 -2.86 -13.38 -12.99
CA GLY A 192 -4.30 -13.25 -13.25
C GLY A 192 -4.73 -11.95 -13.93
N PHE A 193 -3.79 -11.09 -14.34
CA PHE A 193 -4.07 -9.92 -15.18
C PHE A 193 -4.01 -10.34 -16.64
N TYR A 194 -5.15 -10.60 -17.28
CA TYR A 194 -5.18 -11.19 -18.62
C TYR A 194 -5.27 -10.18 -19.77
N THR A 195 -5.81 -8.99 -19.50
CA THR A 195 -6.05 -7.96 -20.52
C THR A 195 -5.61 -6.58 -20.03
N TRP A 196 -5.11 -5.77 -20.96
CA TRP A 196 -4.77 -4.36 -20.75
C TRP A 196 -4.77 -3.65 -22.10
N GLU A 197 -5.04 -2.35 -22.09
CA GLU A 197 -4.97 -1.50 -23.27
C GLU A 197 -3.50 -1.20 -23.62
N LYS A 198 -2.69 -0.91 -22.60
CA LYS A 198 -1.27 -0.57 -22.75
C LYS A 198 -0.45 -1.23 -21.64
N LEU A 199 0.73 -1.69 -22.01
CA LEU A 199 1.80 -2.07 -21.09
C LEU A 199 3.01 -1.21 -21.46
N ILE A 200 3.29 -0.23 -20.60
CA ILE A 200 4.30 0.81 -20.82
C ILE A 200 5.47 0.54 -19.88
N LEU A 201 6.65 0.33 -20.47
CA LEU A 201 7.91 0.12 -19.77
C LEU A 201 8.86 1.28 -20.06
N LYS A 202 9.89 1.43 -19.22
CA LYS A 202 10.86 2.51 -19.35
C LYS A 202 11.81 2.24 -20.51
N GLU A 203 11.86 3.14 -21.47
CA GLU A 203 12.86 3.14 -22.55
C GLU A 203 14.16 3.80 -22.04
N PRO A 204 15.23 3.04 -21.76
CA PRO A 204 16.42 3.60 -21.12
C PRO A 204 17.10 4.68 -21.98
N SER A 205 17.07 4.53 -23.31
CA SER A 205 17.67 5.51 -24.23
C SER A 205 17.02 6.89 -24.17
N THR A 206 15.72 6.94 -23.86
CA THR A 206 14.94 8.19 -23.77
C THR A 206 14.97 8.80 -22.37
N TYR A 207 14.96 7.95 -21.33
CA TYR A 207 14.76 8.37 -19.94
C TYR A 207 15.99 8.15 -19.04
N SER A 208 17.18 7.97 -19.63
CA SER A 208 18.44 7.91 -18.88
C SER A 208 18.65 9.18 -18.05
N GLY A 209 19.00 9.00 -16.76
CA GLY A 209 19.17 10.10 -15.80
C GLY A 209 17.90 10.87 -15.43
N LYS A 210 16.71 10.46 -15.93
CA LYS A 210 15.43 11.07 -15.55
C LYS A 210 14.80 10.34 -14.37
N THR A 211 14.20 11.13 -13.48
CA THR A 211 13.44 10.63 -12.33
C THR A 211 12.21 9.84 -12.77
N ALA A 212 11.72 8.96 -11.91
CA ALA A 212 10.50 8.20 -12.15
C ALA A 212 9.29 9.12 -12.32
N VAL A 213 9.18 10.19 -11.53
CA VAL A 213 8.13 11.22 -11.71
C VAL A 213 8.14 11.80 -13.13
N THR A 214 9.32 12.15 -13.64
CA THR A 214 9.46 12.77 -14.98
C THR A 214 9.03 11.79 -16.07
N TYR A 215 9.54 10.56 -16.01
CA TYR A 215 9.20 9.49 -16.94
C TYR A 215 7.70 9.18 -16.93
N LYS A 216 7.14 8.88 -15.76
CA LYS A 216 5.74 8.47 -15.65
C LYS A 216 4.77 9.60 -15.99
N SER A 217 5.11 10.85 -15.66
CA SER A 217 4.31 12.01 -16.09
C SER A 217 4.27 12.14 -17.62
N ALA A 218 5.40 11.93 -18.30
CA ALA A 218 5.46 11.99 -19.76
C ALA A 218 4.65 10.87 -20.43
N GLU A 219 4.73 9.64 -19.91
CA GLU A 219 3.95 8.52 -20.45
C GLU A 219 2.44 8.66 -20.21
N ARG A 220 2.03 9.17 -19.04
CA ARG A 220 0.62 9.50 -18.81
C ARG A 220 0.13 10.59 -19.75
N LYS A 221 0.95 11.60 -20.05
CA LYS A 221 0.61 12.65 -21.01
C LYS A 221 0.35 12.07 -22.40
N LYS A 222 1.15 11.11 -22.85
CA LYS A 222 0.91 10.40 -24.13
C LYS A 222 -0.45 9.70 -24.16
N LEU A 223 -0.90 9.11 -23.04
CA LEU A 223 -2.24 8.52 -22.97
C LEU A 223 -3.35 9.57 -23.19
N GLU A 224 -3.23 10.76 -22.59
CA GLU A 224 -4.19 11.85 -22.84
C GLU A 224 -4.13 12.37 -24.28
N GLU A 225 -2.93 12.50 -24.86
CA GLU A 225 -2.73 12.89 -26.25
C GLU A 225 -3.29 11.86 -27.24
N GLU A 226 -3.29 10.57 -26.88
CA GLU A 226 -3.99 9.50 -27.60
C GLU A 226 -5.53 9.57 -27.42
N GLY A 227 -6.03 10.48 -26.60
CA GLY A 227 -7.45 10.75 -26.40
C GLY A 227 -8.09 9.99 -25.23
N TYR A 228 -7.29 9.35 -24.37
CA TYR A 228 -7.79 8.74 -23.14
C TYR A 228 -8.05 9.78 -22.05
N ARG A 229 -9.01 9.47 -21.18
CA ARG A 229 -9.25 10.19 -19.92
C ARG A 229 -8.76 9.31 -18.78
N ILE A 230 -7.72 9.74 -18.09
CA ILE A 230 -7.18 9.03 -16.94
C ILE A 230 -8.10 9.27 -15.74
N ILE A 231 -9.00 8.33 -15.49
CA ILE A 231 -10.01 8.44 -14.44
C ILE A 231 -9.39 8.17 -13.06
N GLY A 232 -8.41 7.28 -12.99
CA GLY A 232 -7.72 6.97 -11.76
C GLY A 232 -6.30 6.49 -12.02
N ASN A 233 -5.44 6.69 -11.04
CA ASN A 233 -4.05 6.27 -11.06
C ASN A 233 -3.68 5.69 -9.69
N ILE A 234 -3.15 4.47 -9.67
CA ILE A 234 -2.78 3.77 -8.45
C ILE A 234 -1.33 3.28 -8.53
N GLY A 235 -0.59 3.53 -7.46
CA GLY A 235 0.81 3.13 -7.32
C GLY A 235 1.21 3.07 -5.84
N ASP A 236 2.27 2.36 -5.55
CA ASP A 236 2.89 2.20 -4.24
C ASP A 236 3.95 3.27 -3.98
N GLN A 237 4.43 3.97 -5.01
CA GLN A 237 5.35 5.10 -4.84
C GLN A 237 4.66 6.42 -5.13
N TRP A 238 5.08 7.46 -4.40
CA TRP A 238 4.63 8.82 -4.71
C TRP A 238 5.06 9.25 -6.11
N SER A 239 6.16 8.70 -6.65
CA SER A 239 6.57 8.94 -8.04
C SER A 239 5.55 8.51 -9.09
N ASP A 240 4.64 7.61 -8.73
CA ASP A 240 3.65 7.05 -9.66
C ASP A 240 2.44 7.94 -9.80
N ILE A 241 2.16 8.72 -8.76
CA ILE A 241 0.92 9.46 -8.55
C ILE A 241 1.13 10.97 -8.35
N LEU A 242 2.37 11.44 -8.37
CA LEU A 242 2.72 12.86 -8.43
C LEU A 242 3.21 13.26 -9.83
N GLY A 243 3.53 14.55 -9.97
CA GLY A 243 3.93 15.17 -11.23
C GLY A 243 2.74 15.70 -12.01
N THR A 244 2.84 15.68 -13.34
CA THR A 244 1.75 16.14 -14.22
C THR A 244 0.92 14.95 -14.71
N THR A 245 -0.30 15.24 -15.15
CA THR A 245 -1.17 14.24 -15.80
C THR A 245 -1.41 13.01 -14.91
N THR A 246 -1.67 13.23 -13.62
CA THR A 246 -1.84 12.15 -12.63
C THR A 246 -3.21 11.47 -12.71
N GLY A 247 -4.12 12.00 -13.52
CA GLY A 247 -5.51 11.58 -13.62
C GLY A 247 -6.43 12.28 -12.62
N ASN A 248 -7.72 11.99 -12.69
CA ASN A 248 -8.73 12.69 -11.89
C ASN A 248 -8.62 12.41 -10.38
N ARG A 249 -8.11 11.24 -10.00
CA ARG A 249 -7.83 10.89 -8.60
C ARG A 249 -6.71 9.88 -8.50
N THR A 250 -5.87 10.04 -7.49
CA THR A 250 -4.75 9.16 -7.20
C THR A 250 -4.97 8.32 -5.95
N PHE A 251 -4.34 7.16 -5.90
CA PHE A 251 -4.43 6.21 -4.79
C PHE A 251 -3.03 5.65 -4.49
N LYS A 252 -2.55 5.86 -3.27
CA LYS A 252 -1.24 5.39 -2.78
C LYS A 252 -1.43 4.05 -2.07
N LEU A 253 -0.81 2.99 -2.58
CA LEU A 253 -0.63 1.73 -1.85
C LEU A 253 0.55 1.85 -0.88
N PRO A 254 0.53 1.12 0.25
CA PRO A 254 1.65 1.14 1.18
C PRO A 254 2.86 0.42 0.60
N ASP A 255 4.04 1.01 0.77
CA ASP A 255 5.33 0.37 0.52
C ASP A 255 6.42 1.02 1.41
N PRO A 256 6.72 0.42 2.57
CA PRO A 256 7.79 0.86 3.45
C PRO A 256 9.16 0.24 3.11
N MET A 257 9.28 -0.58 2.05
CA MET A 257 10.52 -1.32 1.76
C MET A 257 11.53 -0.50 0.94
N TYR A 258 11.07 0.37 0.05
CA TYR A 258 11.95 1.24 -0.72
C TYR A 258 11.32 2.58 -1.09
N TYR A 259 12.14 3.49 -1.62
CA TYR A 259 11.71 4.81 -2.09
C TYR A 259 12.21 5.10 -3.50
N ILE A 260 11.31 5.52 -4.37
CA ILE A 260 11.61 5.94 -5.74
C ILE A 260 11.15 7.39 -5.97
N SER A 261 11.98 8.19 -6.64
CA SER A 261 11.68 9.56 -7.08
C SER A 261 11.76 9.76 -8.58
#